data_AF-A0A1N6KT18-F1
#
_entry.id   AF-A0A1N6KT18-F1
#
_cell.length_a   1.000
_cell.length_b   1.000
_cell.length_c   1.000
_cell.angle_alpha   90.00
_cell.angle_beta   90.00
_cell.angle_gamma   90.00
#
_symmetry.space_group_name_H-M   'P 1'
#
loop_
_entity.id
_entity.type
_entity.pdbx_description
1 polymer ?
#
loop_
_entity_poly.entity_id
_entity_poly.type
_entity_poly.pdbx_seq_one_letter_code
_entity_poly.pdbx_strand_id
1 'polypeptide(L)' 'MLVVETIAKIRRAHFVDGKSIKQICRKLRLSVSARLKPPA' A
#
# COMPACT_ATOMS: atom_id res chain seq x y z
N MET A 1 -1.90 14.61 6.80
CA MET A 1 -0.96 13.68 6.16
C MET A 1 -0.81 14.08 4.70
N LEU A 2 0.34 14.66 4.33
CA LEU A 2 0.62 15.06 2.95
C LEU A 2 0.75 13.80 2.07
N VAL A 3 0.33 13.89 0.81
CA VAL A 3 0.43 12.77 -0.17
C VAL A 3 1.85 12.18 -0.21
N VAL A 4 2.86 13.03 -0.10
CA VAL A 4 4.28 12.66 -0.07
C VAL A 4 4.62 11.79 1.15
N GLU A 5 4.04 12.07 2.31
CA GLU A 5 4.26 11.29 3.53
C GLU A 5 3.62 9.90 3.43
N THR A 6 2.47 9.82 2.75
CA THR A 6 1.84 8.54 2.38
C THR A 6 2.73 7.73 1.45
N ILE A 7 3.26 8.36 0.40
CA ILE A 7 4.16 7.71 -0.56
C ILE A 7 5.45 7.24 0.12
N ALA A 8 6.00 8.04 1.04
CA ALA A 8 7.18 7.68 1.83
C ALA A 8 6.93 6.44 2.70
N LYS A 9 5.78 6.37 3.38
CA LYS A 9 5.38 5.19 4.17
C LYS A 9 5.19 3.96 3.29
N ILE A 10 4.55 4.10 2.13
CA ILE A 10 4.35 3.00 1.17
C ILE A 10 5.69 2.50 0.64
N ARG A 11 6.58 3.40 0.17
CA ARG A 11 7.90 3.03 -0.34
C ARG A 11 8.73 2.33 0.74
N ARG A 12 8.72 2.83 1.97
CA ARG A 12 9.44 2.22 3.08
C ARG A 12 8.91 0.81 3.36
N ALA A 13 7.61 0.63 3.50
CA ALA A 13 7.02 -0.69 3.75
C ALA A 13 7.25 -1.65 2.56
N HIS A 14 7.28 -1.17 1.33
CA HIS A 14 7.59 -2.01 0.17
C HIS A 14 9.05 -2.48 0.18
N PHE A 15 9.98 -1.58 0.49
CA PHE A 15 11.41 -1.87 0.44
C PHE A 15 11.93 -2.61 1.68
N VAL A 16 11.34 -2.36 2.85
CA VAL A 16 11.75 -2.96 4.14
C VAL A 16 11.02 -4.27 4.41
N ASP A 17 9.69 -4.32 4.24
CA ASP A 17 8.91 -5.53 4.51
C ASP A 17 8.74 -6.44 3.28
N GLY A 18 9.16 -6.00 2.08
CA GLY A 18 8.92 -6.73 0.83
C GLY A 18 7.44 -6.88 0.47
N LYS A 19 6.55 -6.17 1.16
CA LYS A 19 5.10 -6.26 0.96
C LYS A 19 4.70 -5.58 -0.33
N SER A 20 3.79 -6.20 -1.08
CA SER A 20 3.27 -5.58 -2.31
C SER A 20 2.59 -4.26 -1.97
N ILE A 21 2.77 -3.25 -2.83
CA ILE A 21 2.14 -1.92 -2.71
C ILE A 21 0.62 -2.06 -2.46
N LYS A 22 -0.02 -3.04 -3.11
CA LYS A 22 -1.45 -3.35 -2.93
C LYS A 22 -1.81 -3.76 -1.50
N GLN A 23 -0.99 -4.58 -0.85
CA GLN A 23 -1.20 -4.99 0.54
C GLN A 23 -1.02 -3.81 1.50
N ILE A 24 -0.03 -2.95 1.22
CA ILE A 24 0.24 -1.75 2.02
C ILE A 24 -0.90 -0.73 1.88
N CYS A 25 -1.38 -0.48 0.67
CA CYS A 25 -2.54 0.38 0.43
C CYS A 25 -3.81 -0.16 1.10
N ARG A 26 -4.03 -1.48 1.08
CA ARG A 26 -5.16 -2.12 1.80
C ARG A 26 -5.04 -1.95 3.31
N LYS A 27 -3.83 -2.07 3.86
CA LYS A 27 -3.57 -1.87 5.29
C LYS A 27 -3.71 -0.40 5.73
N LEU A 28 -3.34 0.53 4.85
CA LEU A 28 -3.52 1.97 5.06
C LEU A 28 -4.95 2.46 4.73
N ARG A 29 -5.87 1.56 4.34
CA ARG A 29 -7.22 1.88 3.85
C ARG A 29 -7.23 2.98 2.78
N LEU A 30 -6.16 3.07 1.99
CA LEU A 30 -6.13 3.90 0.80
C LEU A 30 -7.01 3.18 -0.21
N SER A 31 -8.24 3.70 -0.39
CA SER A 31 -9.27 3.12 -1.26
C SER A 31 -8.78 3.04 -2.70
N VAL A 32 -8.08 1.96 -3.04
CA VAL A 32 -7.81 1.63 -4.44
C VAL A 32 -9.10 1.02 -4.96
N SER A 33 -9.83 1.76 -5.81
CA SER A 33 -10.98 1.26 -6.57
C SER A 33 -10.54 0.24 -7.64
N ALA A 34 -9.81 -0.79 -7.22
CA ALA A 34 -9.43 -1.90 -8.07
C ALA A 34 -9.89 -3.18 -7.38
N ARG A 35 -10.98 -3.75 -7.93
CA ARG A 35 -11.32 -5.17 -7.81
C ARG A 35 -10.08 -5.99 -8.13
N LEU A 36 -9.31 -6.34 -7.11
CA LEU A 36 -8.19 -7.25 -7.25
C LEU A 36 -8.44 -8.39 -6.27
N LYS A 37 -8.87 -9.49 -6.89
CA LYS A 37 -9.16 -10.78 -6.29
C LYS A 37 -8.07 -11.12 -5.25
N PRO A 38 -8.47 -11.52 -4.02
CA PRO A 38 -7.48 -11.94 -3.02
C PRO A 38 -6.61 -13.08 -3.58
N PRO A 39 -5.33 -13.17 -3.19
CA PRO A 39 -4.62 -14.43 -3.38
C PRO A 39 -5.35 -15.51 -2.57
N ALA A 40 -5.48 -16.68 -3.20
CA ALA A 40 -6.18 -17.86 -2.69
C ALA A 40 -5.72 -18.25 -1.28
#